data_AF-A0A117KN16-F1
#
_entry.id   AF-A0A117KN16-F1
#
_cell.length_a   1.000
_cell.length_b   1.000
_cell.length_c   1.000
_cell.angle_alpha   90.00
_cell.angle_beta   90.00
_cell.angle_gamma   90.00
#
_symmetry.space_group_name_H-M   'P 1'
#
loop_
_entity.id
_entity.type
_entity.pdbx_description
1 polymer ?
#
loop_
_entity_poly.entity_id
_entity_poly.type
_entity_poly.pdbx_seq_one_letter_code
_entity_poly.pdbx_strand_id
1 'polypeptide(L)'
;IEEIISKLRATPESTSQKDFLSSYQKQQGALKNLHPSLSLDCELDCFSTFELLNKKYTKLYLSSLTPNQKYCGKEHNICCFQNLQINFLEAYYLQFNFNIMLDLTLREKILKTIKKKNTRICPLYIKKCVLFEFRPSACRRLEVKDKKLFLEVEKEIEELNENFLKEKFNLENYPEKFTYPEVISGKYIQKFFNFLTQNLKRK
;
A
#
# COMPACT_ATOMS: atom_id res chain seq x y z
N ILE A 1 2.62 20.62 7.45
CA ILE A 1 3.46 20.22 6.28
C ILE A 1 4.81 19.73 6.78
N GLU A 2 5.61 20.58 7.44
CA GLU A 2 6.90 20.21 8.04
C GLU A 2 6.86 18.95 8.91
N GLU A 3 5.80 18.77 9.71
CA GLU A 3 5.58 17.60 10.58
C GLU A 3 5.23 16.29 9.84
N ILE A 4 4.68 16.39 8.62
CA ILE A 4 4.31 15.23 7.79
C ILE A 4 5.53 14.70 7.03
N ILE A 5 6.48 15.58 6.73
CA ILE A 5 7.67 15.28 5.92
C ILE A 5 8.82 14.77 6.79
N SER A 6 9.00 15.27 8.01
CA SER A 6 9.95 14.69 9.00
C SER A 6 9.66 13.20 9.28
N LYS A 7 8.39 12.84 9.12
CA LYS A 7 7.79 11.53 9.31
C LYS A 7 8.07 10.54 8.16
N LEU A 8 8.56 10.99 7.01
CA LEU A 8 8.71 10.17 5.80
C LEU A 8 10.19 10.02 5.40
N ARG A 9 10.90 9.01 5.93
CA ARG A 9 12.30 8.71 5.54
C ARG A 9 12.35 8.03 4.16
N ALA A 10 12.38 8.82 3.09
CA ALA A 10 12.52 8.33 1.71
C ALA A 10 13.72 8.94 0.98
N THR A 11 14.57 8.14 0.32
CA THR A 11 15.49 8.67 -0.71
C THR A 11 14.73 9.03 -1.99
N PRO A 12 15.09 10.13 -2.66
CA PRO A 12 14.44 10.58 -3.88
C PRO A 12 14.88 9.73 -5.08
N GLU A 13 13.92 9.13 -5.79
CA GLU A 13 14.15 8.45 -7.07
C GLU A 13 13.79 9.35 -8.29
N SER A 14 13.14 10.51 -8.09
CA SER A 14 12.85 11.49 -9.15
C SER A 14 13.46 12.87 -8.91
N THR A 15 13.66 13.63 -9.99
CA THR A 15 14.17 15.01 -9.96
C THR A 15 13.32 15.92 -9.06
N SER A 16 11.99 15.81 -9.14
CA SER A 16 11.08 16.59 -8.29
C SER A 16 11.23 16.28 -6.79
N GLN A 17 11.53 15.02 -6.44
CA GLN A 17 11.82 14.66 -5.06
C GLN A 17 13.20 15.17 -4.60
N LYS A 18 14.20 15.25 -5.50
CA LYS A 18 15.51 15.86 -5.21
C LYS A 18 15.39 17.36 -5.01
N ASP A 19 14.59 18.05 -5.81
CA ASP A 19 14.35 19.48 -5.67
C ASP A 19 13.64 19.78 -4.34
N PHE A 20 12.64 18.98 -4.00
CA PHE A 20 11.94 19.05 -2.72
C PHE A 20 12.86 18.76 -1.53
N LEU A 21 13.61 17.66 -1.56
CA LEU A 21 14.56 17.32 -0.50
C LEU A 21 15.74 18.29 -0.41
N SER A 22 16.19 18.90 -1.51
CA SER A 22 17.24 19.92 -1.47
C SER A 22 16.76 21.24 -0.88
N SER A 23 15.48 21.61 -1.10
CA SER A 23 14.86 22.73 -0.39
C SER A 23 14.71 22.46 1.12
N TYR A 24 14.47 21.20 1.51
CA TYR A 24 14.33 20.77 2.89
C TYR A 24 15.68 20.52 3.62
N GLN A 25 16.68 19.93 2.95
CA GLN A 25 18.03 19.67 3.48
C GLN A 25 18.80 20.95 3.81
N LYS A 26 18.51 22.05 3.11
CA LYS A 26 19.01 23.39 3.45
C LYS A 26 18.57 23.85 4.86
N GLN A 27 17.50 23.29 5.41
CA GLN A 27 16.98 23.63 6.73
C GLN A 27 17.38 22.63 7.83
N GLN A 28 17.71 21.35 7.53
CA GLN A 28 17.87 20.32 8.58
C GLN A 28 19.06 19.32 8.45
N GLY A 29 19.96 19.45 7.47
CA GLY A 29 21.18 18.61 7.40
C GLY A 29 21.01 17.24 6.71
N ALA A 30 22.14 16.60 6.39
CA ALA A 30 22.22 15.52 5.38
C ALA A 30 21.81 14.12 5.87
N LEU A 31 21.03 13.41 5.05
CA LEU A 31 20.52 12.05 5.31
C LEU A 31 21.44 10.97 4.73
N LYS A 32 21.71 9.91 5.51
CA LYS A 32 22.51 8.74 5.08
C LYS A 32 21.60 7.55 4.73
N ASN A 33 21.50 7.26 3.42
CA ASN A 33 20.85 6.10 2.76
C ASN A 33 19.33 5.99 2.97
N LEU A 34 18.60 5.22 2.12
CA LEU A 34 17.31 4.50 2.37
C LEU A 34 16.30 4.54 1.20
N HIS A 35 16.00 3.38 0.60
CA HIS A 35 14.83 3.16 -0.27
C HIS A 35 13.56 3.87 0.24
N PRO A 36 12.70 4.42 -0.66
CA PRO A 36 11.50 5.15 -0.25
C PRO A 36 10.56 4.25 0.55
N SER A 37 10.49 4.48 1.85
CA SER A 37 9.53 3.84 2.75
C SER A 37 8.99 4.87 3.74
N LEU A 38 7.74 4.70 4.16
CA LEU A 38 7.26 5.30 5.41
C LEU A 38 8.04 4.59 6.53
N SER A 39 9.04 5.25 7.12
CA SER A 39 9.84 4.65 8.19
C SER A 39 8.99 4.33 9.41
N LEU A 40 9.36 3.27 10.12
CA LEU A 40 8.78 2.88 11.42
C LEU A 40 8.95 3.96 12.51
N ASP A 41 9.89 4.89 12.34
CA ASP A 41 10.11 6.06 13.22
C ASP A 41 9.10 7.19 12.98
N CYS A 42 8.14 6.96 12.12
CA CYS A 42 7.00 7.82 11.93
C CYS A 42 6.02 7.57 13.08
N GLU A 43 5.86 8.53 14.00
CA GLU A 43 4.78 8.55 15.01
C GLU A 43 3.36 8.62 14.37
N LEU A 44 3.20 8.16 13.14
CA LEU A 44 1.90 7.78 12.61
C LEU A 44 1.47 6.51 13.34
N ASP A 45 0.78 6.64 14.47
CA ASP A 45 0.01 5.53 15.00
C ASP A 45 -1.04 5.14 13.95
N CYS A 46 -0.74 4.05 13.24
CA CYS A 46 -1.58 3.46 12.20
C CYS A 46 -2.13 2.12 12.64
N PHE A 47 -1.77 1.65 13.84
CA PHE A 47 -2.19 0.34 14.33
C PHE A 47 -3.70 0.32 14.52
N SER A 48 -4.26 1.37 15.13
CA SER A 48 -5.71 1.54 15.26
C SER A 48 -6.43 1.51 13.91
N THR A 49 -5.92 2.22 12.89
CA THR A 49 -6.48 2.19 11.53
C THR A 49 -6.33 0.80 10.88
N PHE A 50 -5.20 0.12 11.08
CA PHE A 50 -4.97 -1.23 10.58
C PHE A 50 -5.88 -2.27 11.24
N GLU A 51 -6.18 -2.12 12.53
CA GLU A 51 -7.17 -2.95 13.22
C GLU A 51 -8.56 -2.76 12.65
N LEU A 52 -8.97 -1.52 12.37
CA LEU A 52 -10.24 -1.23 11.71
C LEU A 52 -10.30 -1.86 10.32
N LEU A 53 -9.23 -1.73 9.53
CA LEU A 53 -9.11 -2.36 8.21
C LEU A 53 -9.20 -3.88 8.30
N ASN A 54 -8.50 -4.49 9.27
CA ASN A 54 -8.54 -5.93 9.51
C ASN A 54 -9.94 -6.41 9.89
N LYS A 55 -10.70 -5.65 10.69
CA LYS A 55 -12.12 -5.97 10.96
C LYS A 55 -12.95 -6.04 9.68
N LYS A 56 -12.70 -5.15 8.71
CA LYS A 56 -13.36 -5.18 7.39
C LYS A 56 -12.97 -6.43 6.59
N TYR A 57 -11.69 -6.77 6.57
CA TYR A 57 -11.23 -8.01 5.93
C TYR A 57 -11.79 -9.27 6.59
N THR A 58 -11.91 -9.29 7.91
CA THR A 58 -12.54 -10.40 8.64
C THR A 58 -14.00 -10.54 8.26
N LYS A 59 -14.75 -9.44 8.14
CA LYS A 59 -16.15 -9.46 7.66
C LYS A 59 -16.26 -10.12 6.28
N LEU A 60 -15.37 -9.76 5.34
CA LEU A 60 -15.30 -10.42 4.02
C LEU A 60 -14.95 -11.90 4.13
N TYR A 61 -13.93 -12.23 4.93
CA TYR A 61 -13.48 -13.61 5.12
C TYR A 61 -14.60 -14.50 5.67
N LEU A 62 -15.30 -14.06 6.72
CA LEU A 62 -16.40 -14.81 7.33
C LEU A 62 -17.53 -15.08 6.33
N SER A 63 -17.84 -14.11 5.46
CA SER A 63 -18.86 -14.29 4.41
C SER A 63 -18.45 -15.23 3.28
N SER A 64 -17.15 -15.50 3.14
CA SER A 64 -16.61 -16.42 2.14
C SER A 64 -16.50 -17.88 2.64
N LEU A 65 -16.73 -18.13 3.93
CA LEU A 65 -16.59 -19.46 4.53
C LEU A 65 -17.62 -20.43 3.94
N THR A 66 -17.18 -21.25 2.98
CA THR A 66 -17.94 -22.41 2.49
C THR A 66 -17.02 -23.62 2.38
N PRO A 67 -17.52 -24.86 2.56
CA PRO A 67 -16.68 -26.07 2.59
C PRO A 67 -15.79 -26.26 1.35
N ASN A 68 -16.22 -25.75 0.19
CA ASN A 68 -15.50 -25.84 -1.08
C ASN A 68 -14.90 -24.49 -1.53
N GLN A 69 -14.77 -23.52 -0.62
CA GLN A 69 -14.20 -22.24 -0.95
C GLN A 69 -12.72 -22.39 -1.33
N LYS A 70 -12.34 -21.84 -2.49
CA LYS A 70 -10.94 -21.68 -2.89
C LYS A 70 -10.55 -20.21 -2.71
N TYR A 71 -9.39 -19.96 -2.13
CA TYR A 71 -8.87 -18.63 -1.85
C TYR A 71 -7.74 -18.26 -2.82
N CYS A 72 -7.77 -17.02 -3.29
CA CYS A 72 -6.77 -16.46 -4.18
C CYS A 72 -5.42 -16.41 -3.47
N GLY A 73 -4.40 -16.97 -4.12
CA GLY A 73 -3.05 -17.05 -3.59
C GLY A 73 -2.83 -18.20 -2.61
N LYS A 74 -3.83 -19.02 -2.29
CA LYS A 74 -3.64 -20.23 -1.48
C LYS A 74 -3.98 -21.48 -2.30
N GLU A 75 -5.22 -21.59 -2.78
CA GLU A 75 -5.67 -22.75 -3.59
C GLU A 75 -5.65 -22.45 -5.10
N HIS A 76 -5.65 -21.19 -5.52
CA HIS A 76 -5.58 -20.83 -6.94
C HIS A 76 -4.87 -19.49 -7.16
N ASN A 77 -4.52 -19.18 -8.42
CA ASN A 77 -3.96 -17.89 -8.83
C ASN A 77 -4.74 -17.21 -9.97
N ILE A 78 -5.93 -17.73 -10.31
CA ILE A 78 -6.76 -17.28 -11.45
C ILE A 78 -7.04 -15.77 -11.43
N CYS A 79 -7.21 -15.17 -10.25
CA CYS A 79 -7.40 -13.72 -10.09
C CYS A 79 -6.22 -13.00 -9.45
N CYS A 80 -5.07 -13.66 -9.33
CA CYS A 80 -3.88 -13.12 -8.70
C CYS A 80 -3.10 -12.27 -9.70
N PHE A 81 -3.63 -11.09 -10.04
CA PHE A 81 -3.05 -10.20 -11.04
C PHE A 81 -2.22 -9.07 -10.42
N GLN A 82 -1.17 -8.64 -11.12
CA GLN A 82 -0.32 -7.53 -10.66
C GLN A 82 -0.99 -6.15 -10.76
N ASN A 83 -1.96 -5.98 -11.66
CA ASN A 83 -2.59 -4.69 -11.98
C ASN A 83 -3.83 -4.41 -11.14
N LEU A 84 -4.13 -5.24 -10.14
CA LEU A 84 -5.15 -4.93 -9.16
C LEU A 84 -4.78 -3.62 -8.46
N GLN A 85 -5.75 -2.72 -8.38
CA GLN A 85 -5.59 -1.39 -7.81
C GLN A 85 -6.12 -1.38 -6.38
N ILE A 86 -5.39 -0.71 -5.49
CA ILE A 86 -5.75 -0.53 -4.07
C ILE A 86 -5.56 0.92 -3.66
N ASN A 87 -6.26 1.36 -2.61
CA ASN A 87 -6.17 2.73 -2.11
C ASN A 87 -4.88 2.96 -1.29
N PHE A 88 -4.66 4.19 -0.83
CA PHE A 88 -3.45 4.56 -0.10
C PHE A 88 -3.30 3.78 1.21
N LEU A 89 -4.38 3.66 1.98
CA LEU A 89 -4.37 2.92 3.24
C LEU A 89 -4.02 1.43 3.02
N GLU A 90 -4.65 0.77 2.06
CA GLU A 90 -4.35 -0.62 1.71
C GLU A 90 -2.92 -0.78 1.18
N ALA A 91 -2.44 0.17 0.35
CA ALA A 91 -1.06 0.19 -0.14
C ALA A 91 -0.07 0.29 1.01
N TYR A 92 -0.33 1.19 1.96
CA TYR A 92 0.53 1.36 3.11
C TYR A 92 0.53 0.12 4.01
N TYR A 93 -0.65 -0.43 4.31
CA TYR A 93 -0.80 -1.67 5.06
C TYR A 93 -0.04 -2.83 4.41
N LEU A 94 -0.15 -2.99 3.09
CA LEU A 94 0.54 -4.04 2.35
C LEU A 94 2.06 -3.85 2.38
N GLN A 95 2.56 -2.63 2.14
CA GLN A 95 4.00 -2.35 2.19
C GLN A 95 4.59 -2.54 3.59
N PHE A 96 3.86 -2.11 4.61
CA PHE A 96 4.24 -2.29 6.01
C PHE A 96 4.45 -3.77 6.34
N ASN A 97 3.47 -4.62 6.02
CA ASN A 97 3.57 -6.06 6.24
C ASN A 97 4.59 -6.73 5.32
N PHE A 98 4.80 -6.24 4.10
CA PHE A 98 5.88 -6.70 3.22
C PHE A 98 7.27 -6.49 3.83
N ASN A 99 7.49 -5.32 4.46
CA ASN A 99 8.77 -4.98 5.08
C ASN A 99 9.03 -5.74 6.39
N ILE A 100 7.98 -6.05 7.15
CA ILE A 100 8.10 -6.70 8.46
C ILE A 100 8.14 -8.22 8.32
N MET A 101 7.27 -8.80 7.48
CA MET A 101 7.07 -10.25 7.46
C MET A 101 8.05 -11.00 6.57
N LEU A 102 8.69 -10.31 5.60
CA LEU A 102 9.56 -10.95 4.62
C LEU A 102 11.03 -10.63 4.87
N ASP A 103 11.86 -11.68 4.86
CA ASP A 103 13.30 -11.52 4.91
C ASP A 103 13.87 -10.77 3.69
N LEU A 104 15.10 -10.28 3.82
CA LEU A 104 15.75 -9.50 2.76
C LEU A 104 15.88 -10.27 1.44
N THR A 105 16.22 -11.57 1.50
CA THR A 105 16.46 -12.39 0.31
C THR A 105 15.18 -12.56 -0.52
N LEU A 106 14.05 -12.77 0.15
CA LEU A 106 12.75 -12.91 -0.49
C LEU A 106 12.27 -11.58 -1.06
N ARG A 107 12.44 -10.47 -0.31
CA ARG A 107 12.11 -9.12 -0.79
C ARG A 107 12.89 -8.78 -2.06
N GLU A 108 14.19 -9.03 -2.08
CA GLU A 108 15.02 -8.79 -3.28
C GLU A 108 14.57 -9.62 -4.48
N LYS A 109 14.22 -10.90 -4.27
CA LYS A 109 13.70 -11.77 -5.31
C LYS A 109 12.41 -11.23 -5.92
N ILE A 110 11.49 -10.75 -5.09
CA ILE A 110 10.22 -10.13 -5.53
C ILE A 110 10.50 -8.84 -6.31
N LEU A 111 11.37 -7.97 -5.80
CA LEU A 111 11.74 -6.72 -6.48
C LEU A 111 12.41 -6.96 -7.84
N LYS A 112 13.29 -7.98 -7.94
CA LYS A 112 13.88 -8.42 -9.21
C LYS A 112 12.82 -8.89 -10.20
N THR A 113 11.76 -9.53 -9.73
CA THR A 113 10.64 -10.00 -10.56
C THR A 113 9.84 -8.83 -11.14
N ILE A 114 9.54 -7.82 -10.31
CA ILE A 114 8.87 -6.59 -10.73
C ILE A 114 9.68 -5.86 -11.82
N LYS A 115 11.01 -5.77 -11.67
CA LYS A 115 11.90 -5.10 -12.64
C LYS A 115 11.87 -5.75 -14.03
N LYS A 116 11.61 -7.05 -14.12
CA LYS A 116 11.55 -7.78 -15.40
C LYS A 116 10.30 -7.46 -16.23
N LYS A 117 9.31 -6.72 -15.70
CA LYS A 117 8.10 -6.20 -16.38
C LYS A 117 7.23 -7.21 -17.19
N ASN A 118 7.52 -8.50 -17.13
CA ASN A 118 6.96 -9.50 -18.05
C ASN A 118 5.91 -10.44 -17.43
N THR A 119 5.45 -10.19 -16.20
CA THR A 119 4.56 -11.13 -15.50
C THR A 119 3.19 -10.54 -15.27
N ARG A 120 2.12 -11.12 -15.85
CA ARG A 120 0.73 -10.71 -15.54
C ARG A 120 0.29 -11.08 -14.12
N ILE A 121 1.01 -12.02 -13.50
CA ILE A 121 0.74 -12.57 -12.18
C ILE A 121 1.24 -11.60 -11.10
N CYS A 122 0.52 -11.53 -9.98
CA CYS A 122 0.89 -10.74 -8.81
C CYS A 122 2.32 -11.09 -8.33
N PRO A 123 3.17 -10.08 -8.06
CA PRO A 123 4.55 -10.29 -7.60
C PRO A 123 4.67 -11.03 -6.27
N LEU A 124 3.60 -11.08 -5.46
CA LEU A 124 3.57 -11.78 -4.18
C LEU A 124 3.28 -13.28 -4.32
N TYR A 125 3.00 -13.77 -5.53
CA TYR A 125 2.72 -15.19 -5.78
C TYR A 125 4.00 -15.97 -6.13
N ILE A 126 4.49 -16.79 -5.19
CA ILE A 126 5.64 -17.69 -5.36
C ILE A 126 5.20 -19.10 -4.96
N LYS A 127 4.42 -19.76 -5.82
CA LYS A 127 3.61 -20.98 -5.54
C LYS A 127 2.37 -20.73 -4.66
N LYS A 128 2.52 -19.88 -3.65
CA LYS A 128 1.45 -19.29 -2.83
C LYS A 128 1.71 -17.81 -2.62
N CYS A 129 0.69 -17.06 -2.23
CA CYS A 129 0.83 -15.68 -1.81
C CYS A 129 1.67 -15.64 -0.53
N VAL A 130 2.81 -14.96 -0.59
CA VAL A 130 3.72 -14.83 0.56
C VAL A 130 3.17 -13.92 1.67
N LEU A 131 2.14 -13.14 1.37
CA LEU A 131 1.43 -12.26 2.32
C LEU A 131 -0.07 -12.57 2.32
N PHE A 132 -0.44 -13.86 2.43
CA PHE A 132 -1.84 -14.30 2.32
C PHE A 132 -2.77 -13.67 3.38
N GLU A 133 -2.33 -13.54 4.62
CA GLU A 133 -3.12 -12.92 5.70
C GLU A 133 -3.35 -11.41 5.45
N PHE A 134 -2.37 -10.76 4.84
CA PHE A 134 -2.34 -9.30 4.61
C PHE A 134 -2.83 -8.89 3.22
N ARG A 135 -3.55 -9.78 2.53
CA ARG A 135 -4.11 -9.49 1.22
C ARG A 135 -4.99 -8.23 1.30
N PRO A 136 -5.08 -7.40 0.25
CA PRO A 136 -6.08 -6.33 0.15
C PRO A 136 -7.49 -6.82 -0.21
N SER A 137 -8.50 -5.95 -0.09
CA SER A 137 -9.90 -6.20 -0.48
C SER A 137 -10.01 -6.69 -1.93
N ALA A 138 -9.24 -6.10 -2.85
CA ALA A 138 -9.20 -6.48 -4.27
C ALA A 138 -8.84 -7.98 -4.48
N CYS A 139 -7.99 -8.56 -3.63
CA CYS A 139 -7.67 -10.00 -3.69
C CYS A 139 -8.83 -10.90 -3.25
N ARG A 140 -9.72 -10.39 -2.38
CA ARG A 140 -10.83 -11.14 -1.78
C ARG A 140 -12.11 -11.08 -2.62
N ARG A 141 -12.17 -10.21 -3.63
CA ARG A 141 -13.40 -9.96 -4.42
C ARG A 141 -14.06 -11.21 -4.99
N LEU A 142 -13.29 -12.15 -5.54
CA LEU A 142 -13.86 -13.39 -6.10
C LEU A 142 -14.22 -14.44 -5.03
N GLU A 143 -13.77 -14.25 -3.80
CA GLU A 143 -14.04 -15.15 -2.67
C GLU A 143 -15.41 -14.86 -2.05
N VAL A 144 -15.87 -13.62 -2.15
CA VAL A 144 -17.10 -13.14 -1.55
C VAL A 144 -18.26 -13.32 -2.51
N LYS A 145 -19.19 -14.24 -2.18
CA LYS A 145 -20.36 -14.53 -3.02
C LYS A 145 -21.41 -13.41 -2.95
N ASP A 146 -21.57 -12.81 -1.78
CA ASP A 146 -22.46 -11.68 -1.59
C ASP A 146 -21.82 -10.38 -2.12
N LYS A 147 -22.15 -10.04 -3.37
CA LYS A 147 -21.66 -8.83 -4.02
C LYS A 147 -22.11 -7.56 -3.31
N LYS A 148 -23.29 -7.56 -2.68
CA LYS A 148 -23.81 -6.39 -1.97
C LYS A 148 -22.97 -6.13 -0.73
N LEU A 149 -22.71 -7.18 0.05
CA LEU A 149 -21.80 -7.11 1.19
C LEU A 149 -20.40 -6.66 0.79
N PHE A 150 -19.86 -7.17 -0.33
CA PHE A 150 -18.55 -6.75 -0.83
C PHE A 150 -18.53 -5.24 -1.11
N LEU A 151 -19.55 -4.71 -1.80
CA LEU A 151 -19.64 -3.27 -2.11
C LEU A 151 -19.81 -2.41 -0.85
N GLU A 152 -20.60 -2.87 0.13
CA GLU A 152 -20.74 -2.19 1.42
C GLU A 152 -19.40 -2.10 2.14
N VAL A 153 -18.65 -3.20 2.22
CA VAL A 153 -17.34 -3.21 2.87
C VAL A 153 -16.29 -2.42 2.07
N GLU A 154 -16.32 -2.47 0.75
CA GLU A 154 -15.42 -1.67 -0.11
C GLU A 154 -15.65 -0.17 0.15
N LYS A 155 -16.91 0.26 0.30
CA LYS A 155 -17.25 1.63 0.70
C LYS A 155 -16.73 1.98 2.10
N GLU A 156 -16.93 1.10 3.09
CA GLU A 156 -16.40 1.30 4.46
C GLU A 156 -14.86 1.42 4.47
N ILE A 157 -14.16 0.71 3.57
CA ILE A 157 -12.70 0.80 3.41
C ILE A 157 -12.28 2.12 2.77
N GLU A 158 -13.04 2.64 1.79
CA GLU A 158 -12.78 3.95 1.19
C GLU A 158 -12.99 5.09 2.19
N GLU A 159 -14.08 5.06 2.96
CA GLU A 159 -14.34 6.01 4.04
C GLU A 159 -13.20 5.99 5.08
N LEU A 160 -12.72 4.79 5.45
CA LEU A 160 -11.57 4.64 6.35
C LEU A 160 -10.29 5.22 5.75
N ASN A 161 -10.05 5.03 4.46
CA ASN A 161 -8.92 5.61 3.74
C ASN A 161 -8.99 7.14 3.70
N GLU A 162 -10.16 7.72 3.41
CA GLU A 162 -10.36 9.18 3.42
C GLU A 162 -10.12 9.78 4.80
N ASN A 163 -10.69 9.17 5.85
CA ASN A 163 -10.46 9.61 7.23
C ASN A 163 -8.99 9.53 7.61
N PHE A 164 -8.31 8.43 7.26
CA PHE A 164 -6.87 8.29 7.49
C PHE A 164 -6.06 9.37 6.78
N LEU A 165 -6.36 9.66 5.51
CA LEU A 165 -5.68 10.69 4.75
C LEU A 165 -5.93 12.11 5.30
N LYS A 166 -7.16 12.38 5.72
CA LYS A 166 -7.54 13.65 6.35
C LYS A 166 -6.83 13.85 7.68
N GLU A 167 -6.90 12.88 8.59
CA GLU A 167 -6.32 12.97 9.92
C GLU A 167 -4.80 13.03 9.90
N LYS A 168 -4.16 12.19 9.09
CA LYS A 168 -2.69 12.06 9.09
C LYS A 168 -1.99 13.03 8.16
N PHE A 169 -2.64 13.46 7.08
CA PHE A 169 -2.02 14.25 6.02
C PHE A 169 -2.76 15.56 5.69
N ASN A 170 -3.90 15.85 6.35
CA ASN A 170 -4.79 16.97 6.00
C ASN A 170 -5.15 16.98 4.51
N LEU A 171 -5.40 15.78 3.96
CA LEU A 171 -5.66 15.56 2.56
C LEU A 171 -7.07 15.03 2.34
N GLU A 172 -7.85 15.76 1.55
CA GLU A 172 -9.20 15.37 1.15
C GLU A 172 -9.23 15.01 -0.35
N ASN A 173 -10.12 14.09 -0.73
CA ASN A 173 -10.37 13.69 -2.12
C ASN A 173 -9.12 13.21 -2.89
N TYR A 174 -8.28 12.38 -2.27
CA TYR A 174 -7.10 11.79 -2.94
C TYR A 174 -7.53 10.70 -3.93
N PRO A 175 -7.40 10.90 -5.26
CA PRO A 175 -8.02 10.02 -6.25
C PRO A 175 -7.14 8.83 -6.65
N GLU A 176 -5.85 8.87 -6.31
CA GLU A 176 -4.88 7.91 -6.84
C GLU A 176 -5.06 6.52 -6.25
N LYS A 177 -4.95 5.52 -7.12
CA LYS A 177 -4.86 4.10 -6.75
C LYS A 177 -3.52 3.54 -7.18
N PHE A 178 -3.11 2.47 -6.52
CA PHE A 178 -1.78 1.88 -6.72
C PHE A 178 -1.87 0.41 -7.06
N THR A 179 -1.00 -0.01 -7.98
CA THR A 179 -0.82 -1.43 -8.32
C THR A 179 0.15 -2.11 -7.37
N TYR A 180 0.09 -3.44 -7.27
CA TYR A 180 0.95 -4.21 -6.36
C TYR A 180 2.45 -4.00 -6.65
N PRO A 181 2.90 -3.97 -7.92
CA PRO A 181 4.28 -3.58 -8.24
C PRO A 181 4.66 -2.19 -7.74
N GLU A 182 3.77 -1.20 -7.85
CA GLU A 182 4.03 0.16 -7.38
C GLU A 182 4.11 0.25 -5.86
N VAL A 183 3.26 -0.52 -5.18
CA VAL A 183 3.29 -0.62 -3.72
C VAL A 183 4.61 -1.23 -3.28
N ILE A 184 4.89 -2.47 -3.70
CA ILE A 184 6.06 -3.26 -3.28
C ILE A 184 7.39 -2.57 -3.59
N SER A 185 7.45 -1.84 -4.72
CA SER A 185 8.65 -1.10 -5.11
C SER A 185 8.80 0.27 -4.44
N GLY A 186 7.82 0.71 -3.65
CA GLY A 186 7.81 2.04 -3.02
C GLY A 186 7.41 3.19 -3.94
N LYS A 187 7.11 2.93 -5.22
CA LYS A 187 6.67 3.95 -6.19
C LYS A 187 5.35 4.63 -5.82
N TYR A 188 4.49 3.95 -5.07
CA TYR A 188 3.25 4.55 -4.57
C TYR A 188 3.51 5.77 -3.67
N ILE A 189 4.56 5.72 -2.83
CA ILE A 189 4.98 6.87 -2.01
C ILE A 189 5.47 8.00 -2.89
N GLN A 190 6.23 7.71 -3.94
CA GLN A 190 6.67 8.72 -4.89
C GLN A 190 5.49 9.43 -5.56
N LYS A 191 4.48 8.68 -6.01
CA LYS A 191 3.25 9.26 -6.57
C LYS A 191 2.50 10.12 -5.55
N PHE A 192 2.37 9.64 -4.32
CA PHE A 192 1.73 10.37 -3.24
C PHE A 192 2.43 11.71 -2.96
N PHE A 193 3.76 11.71 -2.85
CA PHE A 193 4.53 12.95 -2.69
C PHE A 193 4.40 13.90 -3.87
N ASN A 194 4.45 13.39 -5.10
CA ASN A 194 4.25 14.21 -6.28
C ASN A 194 2.87 14.88 -6.26
N PHE A 195 1.82 14.16 -5.84
CA PHE A 195 0.49 14.73 -5.68
C PHE A 195 0.45 15.82 -4.60
N LEU A 196 1.06 15.58 -3.43
CA LEU A 196 1.13 16.59 -2.36
C LEU A 196 1.82 17.86 -2.85
N THR A 197 2.99 17.73 -3.49
CA THR A 197 3.76 18.89 -3.98
C THR A 197 3.06 19.67 -5.08
N GLN A 198 2.28 19.02 -5.95
CA GLN A 198 1.51 19.71 -7.01
C GLN A 198 0.28 20.44 -6.46
N ASN A 199 -0.44 19.86 -5.49
CA ASN A 199 -1.60 20.50 -4.89
C ASN A 199 -1.25 21.60 -3.89
N LEU A 200 -0.06 21.54 -3.27
CA LEU A 200 0.45 22.61 -2.41
C LEU A 200 0.92 23.85 -3.17
N LYS A 201 1.35 23.72 -4.44
CA LYS A 201 1.70 24.87 -5.31
C LYS A 201 0.49 25.64 -5.85
N ARG A 202 -0.73 25.13 -5.61
CA ARG A 202 -2.00 25.72 -6.08
C ARG A 202 -2.78 26.43 -4.96
N LYS A 203 -2.27 26.44 -3.73
CA LYS A 203 -2.71 27.32 -2.64
C LYS A 203 -1.67 28.41 -2.43
#